data_AF-A0A5A8DC46-F1
#
_entry.id   AF-A0A5A8DC46-F1
#
_cell.length_a   1.000
_cell.length_b   1.000
_cell.length_c   1.000
_cell.angle_alpha   90.00
_cell.angle_beta   90.00
_cell.angle_gamma   90.00
#
_symmetry.space_group_name_H-M   'P 1'
#
loop_
_entity.id
_entity.type
_entity.pdbx_description
1 polymer ?
#
loop_
_entity_poly.entity_id
_entity_poly.type
_entity_poly.pdbx_seq_one_letter_code
_entity_poly.pdbx_strand_id
1 'polypeptide(L)'
;MADAESRKPSAKDVADFKDAERLSRMQSKAKALETRIEQQWQAMAMKACDPLVKAYWVCRQEQGLMVVFRCREEINAMRECVGNKTRDKETYAAFREERMAVIKDVMGSGDYIRPSHKEFKIPGKRD
;
A
#
# COMPACT_ATOMS: atom_id res chain seq x y z
N MET A 1 -9.61 51.36 -5.60
CA MET A 1 -8.50 50.46 -5.25
C MET A 1 -8.64 50.19 -3.77
N ALA A 2 -9.05 48.98 -3.36
CA ALA A 2 -9.30 48.66 -1.95
C ALA A 2 -8.07 47.96 -1.38
N ASP A 3 -7.56 48.53 -0.28
CA ASP A 3 -6.40 48.13 0.48
C ASP A 3 -6.45 46.67 0.96
N ALA A 4 -5.37 45.95 0.67
CA ALA A 4 -5.07 44.65 1.27
C ALA A 4 -4.48 44.88 2.66
N GLU A 5 -5.34 45.04 3.67
CA GLU A 5 -4.91 45.17 5.05
C GLU A 5 -4.41 43.80 5.56
N SER A 6 -3.08 43.67 5.69
CA SER A 6 -2.39 42.47 6.14
C SER A 6 -2.63 42.27 7.65
N ARG A 7 -3.72 41.60 7.99
CA ARG A 7 -4.05 41.21 9.37
C ARG A 7 -3.07 40.13 9.82
N LYS A 8 -2.16 40.45 10.74
CA LYS A 8 -1.24 39.47 11.34
C LYS A 8 -2.07 38.38 12.04
N PRO A 9 -1.78 37.09 11.80
CA PRO A 9 -2.51 35.99 12.44
C PRO A 9 -2.35 36.06 13.96
N SER A 10 -3.44 35.88 14.69
CA SER A 10 -3.41 35.85 16.16
C SER A 10 -2.76 34.56 16.66
N ALA A 11 -2.33 34.55 17.92
CA ALA A 11 -1.75 33.36 18.54
C ALA A 11 -2.68 32.12 18.50
N LYS A 12 -4.01 32.34 18.46
CA LYS A 12 -5.00 31.27 18.33
C LYS A 12 -4.97 30.68 16.92
N ASP A 13 -4.96 31.51 15.88
CA ASP A 13 -4.89 31.07 14.49
C ASP A 13 -3.62 30.23 14.23
N VAL A 14 -2.49 30.60 14.84
CA VAL A 14 -1.23 29.84 14.75
C VAL A 14 -1.32 28.49 15.48
N ALA A 15 -2.06 28.40 16.59
CA ALA A 15 -2.29 27.14 17.30
C ALA A 15 -3.19 26.20 16.50
N ASP A 16 -4.32 26.72 15.97
CA ASP A 16 -5.26 25.97 15.14
C ASP A 16 -4.60 25.40 13.87
N PHE A 17 -3.74 26.19 13.20
CA PHE A 17 -2.97 25.72 12.06
C PHE A 17 -1.99 24.59 12.42
N LYS A 18 -1.31 24.69 13.57
CA LYS A 18 -0.38 23.65 14.04
C LYS A 18 -1.11 22.36 14.39
N ASP A 19 -2.29 22.44 14.98
CA ASP A 19 -3.09 21.26 15.30
C ASP A 19 -3.72 20.62 14.05
N ALA A 20 -4.15 21.42 13.07
CA ALA A 20 -4.55 20.93 11.75
C ALA A 20 -3.39 20.21 11.03
N GLU A 21 -2.17 20.75 11.11
CA GLU A 21 -1.00 20.11 10.51
C GLU A 21 -0.66 18.78 11.21
N ARG A 22 -0.76 18.73 12.55
CA ARG A 22 -0.60 17.49 13.32
C ARG A 22 -1.64 16.44 12.93
N LEU A 23 -2.91 16.82 12.81
CA LEU A 23 -3.99 15.94 12.38
C LEU A 23 -3.74 15.38 10.96
N SER A 24 -3.34 16.24 10.02
CA SER A 24 -2.99 15.84 8.65
C SER A 24 -1.82 14.86 8.62
N ARG A 25 -0.76 15.11 9.41
CA ARG A 25 0.37 14.19 9.57
C ARG A 25 -0.04 12.86 10.19
N MET A 26 -0.99 12.84 11.12
CA MET A 26 -1.52 11.59 11.70
C MET A 26 -2.36 10.80 10.69
N GLN A 27 -3.25 11.46 9.96
CA GLN A 27 -4.10 10.81 8.93
C GLN A 27 -3.26 10.22 7.80
N SER A 28 -2.24 10.94 7.34
CA SER A 28 -1.33 10.43 6.30
C SER A 28 -0.53 9.21 6.77
N LYS A 29 -0.10 9.18 8.03
CA LYS A 29 0.52 7.98 8.64
C LYS A 29 -0.45 6.81 8.69
N ALA A 30 -1.68 7.03 9.17
CA ALA A 30 -2.70 5.97 9.25
C ALA A 30 -2.99 5.37 7.87
N LYS A 31 -3.21 6.22 6.85
CA LYS A 31 -3.42 5.78 5.47
C LYS A 31 -2.23 5.00 4.91
N ALA A 32 -1.00 5.44 5.20
CA ALA A 32 0.20 4.74 4.76
C ALA A 32 0.33 3.34 5.41
N LEU A 33 -0.12 3.18 6.65
CA LEU A 33 -0.17 1.88 7.32
C LEU A 33 -1.20 0.96 6.69
N GLU A 34 -2.41 1.47 6.42
CA GLU A 34 -3.45 0.67 5.75
C GLU A 34 -3.00 0.18 4.38
N THR A 35 -2.43 1.06 3.56
CA THR A 35 -1.87 0.68 2.25
C THR A 35 -0.78 -0.40 2.38
N ARG A 36 0.01 -0.39 3.46
CA ARG A 36 1.05 -1.42 3.69
C ARG A 36 0.45 -2.78 4.06
N ILE A 37 -0.57 -2.79 4.91
CA ILE A 37 -1.28 -4.02 5.27
C ILE A 37 -1.92 -4.63 4.02
N GLU A 38 -2.53 -3.82 3.17
CA GLU A 38 -3.07 -4.25 1.87
C GLU A 38 -1.99 -4.85 0.96
N GLN A 39 -0.83 -4.20 0.85
CA GLN A 39 0.29 -4.71 0.06
C GLN A 39 0.82 -6.04 0.60
N GLN A 40 0.89 -6.20 1.92
CA GLN A 40 1.30 -7.46 2.55
C GLN A 40 0.30 -8.58 2.26
N TRP A 41 -0.99 -8.28 2.36
CA TRP A 41 -2.06 -9.21 2.01
C TRP A 41 -1.96 -9.67 0.56
N GLN A 42 -1.81 -8.72 -0.37
CA GLN A 42 -1.62 -9.03 -1.79
C GLN A 42 -0.35 -9.84 -2.05
N ALA A 43 0.75 -9.55 -1.35
CA ALA A 43 1.99 -10.30 -1.48
C ALA A 43 1.84 -11.76 -1.01
N MET A 44 1.09 -12.00 0.07
CA MET A 44 0.75 -13.36 0.51
C MET A 44 -0.10 -14.10 -0.52
N ALA A 45 -1.11 -13.43 -1.08
CA ALA A 45 -1.93 -14.01 -2.14
C ALA A 45 -1.11 -14.33 -3.39
N MET A 46 -0.17 -13.46 -3.77
CA MET A 46 0.74 -13.72 -4.91
C MET A 46 1.67 -14.90 -4.67
N LYS A 47 2.22 -15.05 -3.45
CA LYS A 47 3.02 -16.24 -3.10
C LYS A 47 2.20 -17.52 -3.19
N ALA A 48 0.94 -17.50 -2.75
CA ALA A 48 0.05 -18.65 -2.91
C ALA A 48 -0.21 -19.01 -4.39
N CYS A 49 -0.10 -18.02 -5.29
CA CYS A 49 -0.24 -18.17 -6.74
C CYS A 49 1.11 -18.22 -7.47
N ASP A 50 2.21 -18.51 -6.79
CA ASP A 50 3.57 -18.57 -7.35
C ASP A 50 3.71 -19.31 -8.70
N PRO A 51 3.07 -20.48 -8.94
CA PRO A 51 3.19 -21.14 -10.24
C PRO A 51 2.61 -20.30 -11.40
N LEU A 52 1.50 -19.60 -11.18
CA LEU A 52 0.87 -18.75 -12.18
C LEU A 52 1.66 -17.46 -12.39
N VAL A 53 2.24 -16.92 -11.31
CA VAL A 53 3.16 -15.79 -11.38
C VAL A 53 4.37 -16.17 -12.23
N LYS A 54 4.99 -17.32 -11.99
CA LYS A 54 6.11 -17.83 -12.80
C LYS A 54 5.74 -18.02 -14.26
N ALA A 55 4.59 -18.62 -14.55
CA ALA A 55 4.11 -18.81 -15.93
C ALA A 55 3.95 -17.47 -16.67
N TYR A 56 3.33 -16.48 -16.02
CA TYR A 56 3.23 -15.13 -16.57
C TYR A 56 4.61 -14.50 -16.81
N TRP A 57 5.55 -14.69 -15.88
CA TRP A 57 6.91 -14.18 -16.03
C TRP A 57 7.68 -14.81 -17.18
N VAL A 58 7.55 -16.12 -17.39
CA VAL A 58 8.15 -16.82 -18.53
C VAL A 58 7.60 -16.25 -19.82
N CYS A 59 6.28 -16.19 -19.99
CA CYS A 59 5.66 -15.60 -21.16
C CYS A 59 6.07 -14.13 -21.35
N ARG A 60 6.20 -13.38 -20.24
CA ARG A 60 6.63 -11.98 -20.27
C ARG A 60 8.05 -11.81 -20.82
N GLN A 61 8.97 -12.68 -20.43
CA GLN A 61 10.35 -12.63 -20.91
C GLN A 61 10.44 -13.01 -22.38
N GLU A 62 9.66 -13.98 -22.83
CA GLU A 62 9.67 -14.45 -24.22
C GLU A 62 9.03 -13.46 -25.20
N GLN A 63 7.91 -12.83 -24.80
CA GLN A 63 7.10 -11.99 -25.70
C GLN A 63 7.47 -10.49 -25.65
N GLY A 64 8.20 -10.05 -24.62
CA GLY A 64 8.69 -8.68 -24.48
C GLY A 64 7.57 -7.63 -24.46
N LEU A 65 7.44 -6.85 -25.54
CA LEU A 65 6.41 -5.81 -25.67
C LEU A 65 5.03 -6.38 -26.07
N MET A 66 4.96 -7.59 -26.64
CA MET A 66 3.70 -8.20 -27.09
C MET A 66 2.93 -8.95 -25.99
N VAL A 67 3.37 -8.83 -24.74
CA VAL A 67 2.81 -9.50 -23.55
C VAL A 67 1.33 -9.24 -23.35
N VAL A 68 0.87 -8.02 -23.67
CA VAL A 68 -0.54 -7.64 -23.50
C VAL A 68 -1.45 -8.40 -24.47
N PHE A 69 -0.92 -8.95 -25.55
CA PHE A 69 -1.67 -9.74 -26.53
C PHE A 69 -1.44 -11.23 -26.36
N ARG A 70 -0.18 -11.63 -26.12
CA ARG A 70 0.25 -13.04 -26.12
C ARG A 70 0.15 -13.71 -24.75
N CYS A 71 0.32 -12.97 -23.66
CA CYS A 71 0.30 -13.51 -22.29
C CYS A 71 -1.02 -13.21 -21.56
N ARG A 72 -2.12 -13.07 -22.31
CA ARG A 72 -3.44 -12.70 -21.76
C ARG A 72 -4.01 -13.81 -20.88
N GLU A 73 -3.72 -15.06 -21.20
CA GLU A 73 -4.26 -16.19 -20.45
C GLU A 73 -3.56 -16.33 -19.10
N GLU A 74 -2.23 -16.23 -19.09
CA GLU A 74 -1.39 -16.32 -17.89
C GLU A 74 -1.64 -15.13 -16.95
N ILE A 75 -1.79 -13.92 -17.49
CA ILE A 75 -2.11 -12.74 -16.66
C ILE A 75 -3.52 -12.85 -16.07
N ASN A 76 -4.49 -13.40 -16.81
CA ASN A 76 -5.85 -13.59 -16.32
C ASN A 76 -5.90 -14.69 -15.25
N ALA A 77 -5.25 -15.82 -15.49
CA ALA A 77 -5.16 -16.91 -14.51
C ALA A 77 -4.49 -16.46 -13.21
N MET A 78 -3.37 -15.72 -13.31
CA MET A 78 -2.71 -15.13 -12.15
C MET A 78 -3.65 -14.17 -11.40
N ARG A 79 -4.32 -13.26 -12.11
CA ARG A 79 -5.26 -12.30 -11.50
C ARG A 79 -6.45 -12.97 -10.85
N GLU A 80 -6.98 -14.03 -11.46
CA GLU A 80 -8.09 -14.80 -10.92
C GLU A 80 -7.68 -15.51 -9.63
N CYS A 81 -6.51 -16.15 -9.61
CA CYS A 81 -6.00 -16.79 -8.39
C CYS A 81 -5.81 -15.80 -7.25
N VAL A 82 -5.14 -14.67 -7.51
CA VAL A 82 -4.94 -13.61 -6.51
C VAL A 82 -6.28 -13.01 -6.08
N GLY A 83 -7.19 -12.79 -7.04
CA GLY A 83 -8.54 -12.30 -6.80
C GLY A 83 -9.31 -13.22 -5.85
N ASN A 84 -9.33 -14.52 -6.12
CA ASN A 84 -10.01 -15.50 -5.28
C ASN A 84 -9.45 -15.56 -3.86
N LYS A 85 -8.12 -15.42 -3.70
CA LYS A 85 -7.48 -15.39 -2.37
C LYS A 85 -7.70 -14.08 -1.61
N THR A 86 -7.92 -12.98 -2.32
CA THR A 86 -8.10 -11.65 -1.70
C THR A 86 -9.56 -11.23 -1.56
N ARG A 87 -10.50 -11.96 -2.19
CA ARG A 87 -11.94 -11.65 -2.20
C ARG A 87 -12.63 -11.91 -0.87
N ASP A 88 -12.08 -12.83 -0.09
CA ASP A 88 -12.61 -13.17 1.22
C ASP A 88 -12.33 -12.04 2.22
N LYS A 89 -13.40 -11.36 2.64
CA LYS A 89 -13.32 -10.19 3.52
C LYS A 89 -13.07 -10.57 4.97
N GLU A 90 -13.48 -11.77 5.40
CA GLU A 90 -13.32 -12.22 6.78
C GLU A 90 -11.86 -12.55 7.06
N THR A 91 -11.20 -13.27 6.14
CA THR A 91 -9.77 -13.55 6.21
C THR A 91 -8.92 -12.28 6.13
N TYR A 92 -9.31 -11.31 5.29
CA TYR A 92 -8.65 -10.01 5.24
C TYR A 92 -8.84 -9.21 6.54
N ALA A 93 -10.03 -9.23 7.15
CA ALA A 93 -10.29 -8.54 8.42
C ALA A 93 -9.43 -9.11 9.55
N ALA A 94 -9.37 -10.45 9.68
CA ALA A 94 -8.51 -11.12 10.66
C ALA A 94 -7.02 -10.77 10.45
N PHE A 95 -6.55 -10.81 9.19
CA PHE A 95 -5.18 -10.43 8.86
C PHE A 95 -4.87 -8.97 9.18
N ARG A 96 -5.83 -8.07 8.89
CA ARG A 96 -5.72 -6.64 9.16
C ARG A 96 -5.62 -6.37 10.66
N GLU A 97 -6.44 -7.01 11.48
CA GLU A 97 -6.41 -6.86 12.93
C GLU A 97 -5.09 -7.37 13.52
N GLU A 98 -4.65 -8.57 13.13
CA GLU A 98 -3.35 -9.12 13.55
C GLU A 98 -2.21 -8.17 13.22
N ARG A 99 -2.14 -7.69 11.97
CA ARG A 99 -1.06 -6.80 11.53
C ARG A 99 -1.12 -5.43 12.18
N MET A 100 -2.32 -4.88 12.41
CA MET A 100 -2.44 -3.62 13.14
C MET A 100 -2.01 -3.75 14.60
N ALA A 101 -2.31 -4.87 15.26
CA ALA A 101 -1.84 -5.11 16.63
C ALA A 101 -0.31 -5.14 16.70
N VAL A 102 0.35 -5.86 15.79
CA VAL A 102 1.82 -5.91 15.68
C VAL A 102 2.41 -4.53 15.40
N ILE A 103 1.83 -3.78 14.46
CA ILE A 103 2.32 -2.43 14.13
C ILE A 103 2.14 -1.46 15.31
N LYS A 104 1.04 -1.55 16.04
CA LYS A 104 0.80 -0.72 17.23
C LYS A 104 1.84 -0.99 18.32
N ASP A 105 2.23 -2.25 18.50
CA ASP A 105 3.28 -2.65 19.44
C ASP A 105 4.65 -2.04 19.04
N VAL A 106 5.04 -2.18 17.77
CA VAL A 106 6.30 -1.58 17.24
C VAL A 106 6.29 -0.05 17.25
N MET A 107 5.13 0.59 17.04
CA MET A 107 5.03 2.05 17.17
C MET A 107 5.08 2.53 18.62
N GLY A 108 4.68 1.68 19.57
CA GLY A 108 4.79 1.95 21.01
C GLY A 108 6.22 1.82 21.55
N SER A 109 7.03 0.94 20.96
CA SER A 109 8.43 0.73 21.37
C SER A 109 9.43 1.75 20.81
N GLY A 110 9.04 2.59 19.84
CA GLY A 110 9.92 3.60 19.24
C GLY A 110 10.89 3.06 18.19
N ASP A 111 10.97 1.74 18.02
CA ASP A 111 11.83 1.02 17.08
C ASP A 111 11.18 0.79 15.71
N TYR A 112 10.31 1.70 15.25
CA TYR A 112 9.68 1.58 13.93
C TYR A 112 10.69 1.85 12.82
N ILE A 113 11.49 0.84 12.49
CA ILE A 113 12.30 0.79 11.28
C ILE A 113 11.32 0.70 10.12
N ARG A 114 11.15 1.80 9.38
CA ARG A 114 10.38 1.83 8.13
C ARG A 114 11.01 0.78 7.19
N PRO A 115 10.36 -0.38 6.92
CA PRO A 115 10.96 -1.35 6.01
C PRO A 115 11.10 -0.69 4.65
N SER A 116 12.27 -0.87 4.04
CA SER A 116 12.62 -0.21 2.79
C SER A 116 11.69 -0.70 1.67
N HIS A 117 11.35 0.16 0.71
CA HIS A 117 10.55 -0.18 -0.47
C HIS A 117 11.13 -1.37 -1.27
N LYS A 118 12.40 -1.74 -1.01
CA LYS A 118 13.11 -2.86 -1.64
C LYS A 118 12.63 -4.24 -1.19
N GLU A 119 12.10 -4.39 0.03
CA GLU A 119 11.67 -5.70 0.55
C GLU A 119 10.30 -6.13 0.03
N PHE A 120 9.46 -5.16 -0.35
CA PHE A 120 8.09 -5.38 -0.84
C PHE A 120 7.98 -5.27 -2.36
N LYS A 121 8.98 -5.80 -3.07
CA LYS A 121 8.95 -5.89 -4.53
C LYS A 121 7.87 -6.89 -4.94
N ILE A 122 6.65 -6.39 -5.13
CA ILE A 122 5.62 -7.11 -5.87
C ILE A 122 6.27 -7.51 -7.19
N PRO A 123 6.39 -8.81 -7.50
CA PRO A 123 7.00 -9.24 -8.74
C PRO A 123 6.16 -8.71 -9.91
N GLY A 124 6.55 -7.57 -10.48
CA GLY A 124 5.93 -7.00 -11.68
C GLY A 124 5.74 -5.47 -11.69
N LYS A 125 5.90 -4.76 -10.57
CA LYS A 125 5.89 -3.28 -10.57
C LYS A 125 7.29 -2.75 -10.86
N ARG A 126 7.47 -2.02 -11.97
CA ARG A 126 8.63 -1.14 -12.18
C ARG A 126 8.34 0.19 -11.47
N ASP A 127 9.34 0.69 -10.74
CA ASP A 127 9.40 2.04 -10.16
C ASP A 127 9.20 3.14 -11.23
#